data_AF-A0A0D0PMJ1-F1
#
_entry.id   AF-A0A0D0PMJ1-F1
#
_cell.length_a   1.000
_cell.length_b   1.000
_cell.length_c   1.000
_cell.angle_alpha   90.00
_cell.angle_beta   90.00
_cell.angle_gamma   90.00
#
_symmetry.space_group_name_H-M   'P 1'
#
loop_
_entity.id
_entity.type
_entity.pdbx_description
1 polymer ?
#
loop_
_entity_poly.entity_id
_entity_poly.type
_entity_poly.pdbx_seq_one_letter_code
_entity_poly.pdbx_strand_id
1 'polypeptide(L)'
;MAGEFTVDPDALRRFARTSAERAERLRAIRAELGGHQLSPSAFGKLPESDETGRDYVERSEAAIDNAGAAADTMDRIAEYADGMAGAYERTDEGIGRTMQAIAGGLGG
;
A
#
# COMPACT_ATOMS: atom_id res chain seq x y z
N MET A 1 31.04 -10.16 -7.46
CA MET A 1 30.45 -10.57 -6.18
C MET A 1 29.08 -9.94 -6.07
N ALA A 2 28.06 -10.59 -6.63
CA ALA A 2 26.68 -10.23 -6.33
C ALA A 2 26.43 -10.74 -4.91
N GLY A 3 26.26 -9.83 -3.95
CA GLY A 3 25.86 -10.22 -2.61
C GLY A 3 24.55 -10.99 -2.71
N GLU A 4 24.55 -12.24 -2.26
CA GLU A 4 23.36 -13.06 -2.21
C GLU A 4 22.44 -12.43 -1.17
N PHE A 5 21.52 -11.57 -1.62
CA PHE A 5 20.48 -11.02 -0.77
C PHE A 5 19.50 -12.16 -0.48
N THR A 6 19.66 -12.81 0.68
CA THR A 6 18.64 -13.71 1.20
C THR A 6 17.41 -12.88 1.52
N VAL A 7 16.34 -13.07 0.75
CA VAL A 7 15.05 -12.43 1.01
C VAL A 7 14.30 -13.27 2.04
N ASP A 8 13.82 -12.62 3.10
CA ASP A 8 12.98 -13.22 4.13
C ASP A 8 11.50 -13.10 3.73
N PRO A 9 10.81 -14.21 3.37
CA PRO A 9 9.40 -14.19 2.99
C PRO A 9 8.47 -13.73 4.12
N ASP A 10 8.83 -13.98 5.38
CA ASP A 10 8.02 -13.54 6.52
C ASP A 10 8.11 -12.03 6.71
N ALA A 11 9.29 -11.44 6.46
CA ALA A 11 9.45 -9.99 6.45
C ALA A 11 8.58 -9.34 5.34
N LEU A 12 8.54 -9.95 4.15
CA LEU A 12 7.69 -9.49 3.05
C LEU A 12 6.21 -9.55 3.41
N ARG A 13 5.74 -10.64 4.03
CA ARG A 13 4.34 -10.77 4.50
C ARG A 13 3.98 -9.75 5.57
N ARG A 14 4.88 -9.50 6.52
CA ARG A 14 4.67 -8.47 7.56
C ARG A 14 4.58 -7.08 6.94
N PHE A 15 5.42 -6.80 5.95
CA PHE A 15 5.37 -5.55 5.21
C PHE A 15 4.07 -5.42 4.41
N ALA A 16 3.64 -6.49 3.73
CA ALA A 16 2.38 -6.53 3.00
C ALA A 16 1.19 -6.20 3.91
N ARG A 17 1.08 -6.89 5.05
CA ARG A 17 0.03 -6.62 6.05
C ARG A 17 0.06 -5.17 6.55
N THR A 18 1.24 -4.65 6.87
CA THR A 18 1.37 -3.27 7.35
C THR A 18 0.98 -2.25 6.28
N SER A 19 1.28 -2.53 5.01
CA SER A 19 0.85 -1.68 3.89
C SER A 19 -0.66 -1.71 3.70
N ALA A 20 -1.31 -2.87 3.79
CA ALA A 20 -2.77 -2.98 3.76
C ALA A 20 -3.44 -2.21 4.92
N GLU A 21 -2.90 -2.31 6.14
CA GLU A 21 -3.37 -1.50 7.29
C GLU A 21 -3.24 0.01 7.04
N ARG A 22 -2.15 0.44 6.38
CA ARG A 22 -1.95 1.85 6.03
C ARG A 22 -2.93 2.32 4.97
N ALA A 23 -3.22 1.48 3.97
CA ALA A 23 -4.24 1.77 2.97
C ALA A 23 -5.60 2.00 3.65
N GLU A 24 -5.97 1.15 4.60
CA GLU A 24 -7.23 1.31 5.32
C GLU A 24 -7.29 2.60 6.17
N ARG A 25 -6.20 2.94 6.86
CA ARG A 25 -6.10 4.22 7.57
C ARG A 25 -6.24 5.42 6.63
N LEU A 26 -5.64 5.35 5.43
CA LEU A 26 -5.76 6.42 4.43
C LEU A 26 -7.18 6.54 3.89
N ARG A 27 -7.90 5.43 3.71
CA ARG A 27 -9.33 5.45 3.37
C ARG A 27 -10.18 6.08 4.47
N ALA A 28 -9.90 5.76 5.74
CA ALA A 28 -10.58 6.38 6.86
C ALA A 28 -10.34 7.90 6.88
N ILE A 29 -9.09 8.35 6.71
CA ILE A 29 -8.76 9.78 6.59
C ILE A 29 -9.51 10.42 5.42
N ARG A 30 -9.52 9.78 4.25
CA ARG A 30 -10.26 10.26 3.07
C ARG A 30 -11.76 10.40 3.35
N ALA A 31 -12.35 9.42 4.03
CA ALA A 31 -13.76 9.44 4.40
C ALA A 31 -14.08 10.60 5.35
N GLU A 32 -13.24 10.81 6.37
CA GLU A 32 -13.40 11.92 7.31
C GLU A 32 -13.23 13.29 6.63
N LEU A 33 -12.25 13.44 5.74
CA LEU A 33 -12.07 14.67 4.96
C LEU A 33 -13.26 14.94 4.04
N GLY A 34 -13.81 13.91 3.40
CA GLY A 34 -15.01 14.02 2.55
C GLY A 34 -16.29 14.28 3.34
N GLY A 35 -16.37 13.83 4.59
CA GLY A 35 -17.52 14.04 5.48
C GLY A 35 -17.58 15.43 6.13
N HIS A 36 -16.45 16.16 6.15
CA HIS A 36 -16.30 17.42 6.89
C HIS A 36 -15.92 18.63 6.02
N GLN A 37 -16.63 18.82 4.91
CA GLN A 37 -16.45 20.00 4.07
C GLN A 37 -17.15 21.23 4.65
N LEU A 38 -16.44 22.36 4.67
CA LEU A 38 -17.00 23.64 5.06
C LEU A 38 -17.93 24.17 3.96
N SER A 39 -19.08 24.70 4.37
CA SER A 39 -19.95 25.46 3.47
C SER A 39 -19.20 26.68 2.91
N PRO A 40 -19.40 27.06 1.63
CA PRO A 40 -18.89 28.31 1.09
C PRO A 40 -19.27 29.54 1.93
N SER A 41 -20.42 29.49 2.62
CA SER A 41 -20.86 30.55 3.52
C SER A 41 -20.04 30.69 4.80
N ALA A 42 -19.16 29.74 5.12
CA ALA A 42 -18.31 29.78 6.31
C ALA A 42 -17.15 30.79 6.19
N PHE A 43 -16.79 31.19 4.96
CA PHE A 43 -15.65 32.06 4.69
C PHE A 43 -15.97 33.55 4.77
N GLY A 44 -17.26 33.91 4.79
CA GLY A 44 -17.73 35.30 4.83
C GLY A 44 -18.44 35.73 3.54
N LYS A 45 -18.56 37.04 3.36
CA LYS A 45 -19.25 37.67 2.21
C LYS A 45 -18.41 38.75 1.52
N LEU A 46 -17.16 38.92 1.95
CA LEU A 46 -16.25 39.86 1.31
C LEU A 46 -15.66 39.22 0.05
N PRO A 47 -15.27 40.00 -0.98
CA PRO A 47 -14.65 39.44 -2.18
C PRO A 47 -13.43 38.56 -1.90
N GLU A 48 -12.62 38.91 -0.90
CA GLU A 48 -11.44 38.14 -0.47
C GLU A 48 -11.84 36.79 0.19
N SER A 49 -13.05 36.73 0.77
CA SER A 49 -13.63 35.49 1.31
C SER A 49 -13.95 34.48 0.20
N ASP A 50 -14.35 34.96 -0.98
CA ASP A 50 -14.68 34.10 -2.12
C ASP A 50 -13.43 33.42 -2.70
N GLU A 51 -12.29 34.11 -2.71
CA GLU A 51 -10.99 33.52 -3.06
C GLU A 51 -10.57 32.46 -2.04
N THR A 52 -10.66 32.79 -0.75
CA THR A 52 -10.34 31.84 0.34
C THR A 52 -11.20 30.57 0.29
N GLY A 53 -12.50 30.73 0.00
CA GLY A 53 -13.43 29.60 -0.14
C GLY A 53 -13.10 28.71 -1.34
N ARG A 54 -12.70 29.29 -2.49
CA ARG A 54 -12.26 28.53 -3.66
C ARG A 54 -10.97 27.75 -3.38
N ASP A 55 -9.98 28.41 -2.79
CA ASP A 55 -8.71 27.79 -2.39
C ASP A 55 -8.93 26.64 -1.41
N TYR A 56 -9.86 26.80 -0.47
CA TYR A 56 -10.24 25.73 0.45
C TYR A 56 -10.82 24.52 -0.28
N VAL A 57 -11.77 24.73 -1.20
CA VAL A 57 -12.40 23.64 -1.96
C VAL A 57 -11.34 22.90 -2.78
N GLU A 58 -10.50 23.63 -3.53
CA GLU A 58 -9.43 23.03 -4.34
C GLU A 58 -8.48 22.19 -3.48
N ARG A 59 -8.05 22.71 -2.32
CA ARG A 59 -7.15 21.97 -1.42
C ARG A 59 -7.84 20.80 -0.74
N SER A 60 -9.13 20.91 -0.42
CA SER A 60 -9.91 19.83 0.18
C SER A 60 -10.07 18.67 -0.79
N GLU A 61 -10.43 18.95 -2.04
CA GLU A 61 -10.53 17.96 -3.12
C GLU A 61 -9.18 17.31 -3.39
N ALA A 62 -8.12 18.10 -3.54
CA ALA A 62 -6.77 17.58 -3.73
C ALA A 62 -6.31 16.68 -2.56
N ALA A 63 -6.64 17.03 -1.31
CA ALA A 63 -6.31 16.21 -0.15
C ALA A 63 -7.06 14.87 -0.15
N ILE A 64 -8.35 14.87 -0.51
CA ILE A 64 -9.19 13.67 -0.64
C ILE A 64 -8.64 12.74 -1.72
N ASP A 65 -8.29 13.29 -2.88
CA ASP A 65 -7.76 12.54 -4.01
C ASP A 65 -6.38 11.97 -3.71
N ASN A 66 -5.50 12.78 -3.10
CA ASN A 66 -4.17 12.34 -2.68
C ASN A 66 -4.24 11.20 -1.65
N ALA A 67 -5.16 11.29 -0.68
CA ALA A 67 -5.36 10.23 0.30
C ALA A 67 -5.86 8.92 -0.37
N GLY A 68 -6.74 9.03 -1.36
CA GLY A 68 -7.20 7.89 -2.17
C GLY A 68 -6.06 7.25 -2.96
N ALA A 69 -5.31 8.05 -3.73
CA ALA A 69 -4.18 7.55 -4.53
C ALA A 69 -3.08 6.91 -3.67
N ALA A 70 -2.83 7.47 -2.48
CA ALA A 70 -1.89 6.89 -1.52
C ALA A 70 -2.39 5.55 -0.98
N ALA A 71 -3.69 5.42 -0.70
CA ALA A 71 -4.28 4.15 -0.25
C ALA A 71 -4.14 3.07 -1.34
N ASP A 72 -4.49 3.38 -2.59
CA ASP A 72 -4.36 2.46 -3.72
C ASP A 72 -2.91 2.02 -3.95
N THR A 73 -1.96 2.95 -3.75
CA THR A 73 -0.53 2.63 -3.85
C THR A 73 -0.10 1.65 -2.76
N MET A 74 -0.60 1.82 -1.53
CA MET A 74 -0.29 0.93 -0.41
C MET A 74 -0.88 -0.47 -0.61
N ASP A 75 -2.09 -0.58 -1.18
CA ASP A 75 -2.66 -1.88 -1.57
C ASP A 75 -1.79 -2.59 -2.60
N ARG A 76 -1.39 -1.89 -3.67
CA ARG A 76 -0.50 -2.46 -4.69
C ARG A 76 0.81 -2.94 -4.09
N ILE A 77 1.40 -2.17 -3.18
CA ILE A 77 2.61 -2.57 -2.45
C ILE A 77 2.35 -3.84 -1.63
N ALA A 78 1.19 -3.95 -0.97
CA ALA A 78 0.82 -5.14 -0.21
C ALA A 78 0.70 -6.37 -1.10
N GLU A 79 -0.02 -6.26 -2.22
CA GLU A 79 -0.18 -7.34 -3.21
C GLU A 79 1.17 -7.79 -3.78
N TYR A 80 2.03 -6.85 -4.17
CA TYR A 80 3.35 -7.19 -4.71
C TYR A 80 4.26 -7.84 -3.66
N ALA A 81 4.25 -7.35 -2.42
CA ALA A 81 5.05 -7.93 -1.34
C ALA A 81 4.61 -9.37 -1.00
N ASP A 82 3.30 -9.62 -0.92
CA ASP A 82 2.76 -10.96 -0.70
C ASP A 82 3.05 -11.89 -1.89
N GLY A 83 2.87 -11.40 -3.12
CA GLY A 83 3.21 -12.14 -4.34
C GLY A 83 4.69 -12.53 -4.42
N MET A 84 5.59 -11.63 -4.01
CA MET A 84 7.03 -11.91 -3.90
C MET A 84 7.31 -12.97 -2.84
N ALA A 85 6.71 -12.88 -1.65
CA ALA A 85 6.89 -13.86 -0.59
C ALA A 85 6.50 -15.28 -1.08
N GLY A 86 5.34 -15.40 -1.72
CA GLY A 86 4.91 -16.68 -2.30
C GLY A 86 5.81 -17.17 -3.44
N ALA A 87 6.45 -16.29 -4.20
CA ALA A 87 7.41 -16.68 -5.24
C ALA A 87 8.69 -17.30 -4.65
N TYR A 88 9.21 -16.73 -3.54
CA TYR A 88 10.35 -17.29 -2.83
C TYR A 88 10.03 -18.67 -2.25
N GLU A 89 8.91 -18.82 -1.54
CA GLU A 89 8.51 -20.11 -0.96
C GLU A 89 8.35 -21.22 -2.02
N ARG A 90 7.69 -20.92 -3.15
CA ARG A 90 7.55 -21.90 -4.24
C ARG A 90 8.91 -22.31 -4.84
N THR A 91 9.86 -21.38 -4.88
CA THR A 91 11.21 -21.65 -5.36
C THR A 91 11.93 -22.59 -4.39
N ASP A 92 11.87 -22.30 -3.09
CA ASP A 92 12.47 -23.14 -2.04
C ASP A 92 11.85 -24.55 -2.00
N GLU A 93 10.53 -24.66 -2.11
CA GLU A 93 9.83 -25.95 -2.22
C GLU A 93 10.25 -26.73 -3.47
N GLY A 94 10.45 -26.04 -4.61
CA GLY A 94 10.94 -26.64 -5.85
C GLY A 94 12.34 -27.21 -5.71
N ILE A 95 13.25 -26.45 -5.08
CA ILE A 95 14.62 -26.89 -4.80
C ILE A 95 14.60 -28.09 -3.84
N GLY A 96 13.81 -28.02 -2.76
CA GLY A 96 13.66 -29.10 -1.79
C GLY A 96 13.18 -30.41 -2.44
N ARG A 97 12.14 -30.36 -3.28
CA ARG A 97 11.65 -31.52 -4.04
C ARG A 97 12.71 -32.09 -4.98
N THR A 98 13.47 -31.23 -5.66
CA THR A 98 14.54 -31.65 -6.57
C THR A 98 15.66 -32.35 -5.80
N MET A 99 16.09 -31.79 -4.67
CA MET A 99 17.12 -32.40 -3.82
C MET A 99 16.67 -33.73 -3.24
N GLN A 100 15.40 -33.84 -2.81
CA GLN A 100 14.82 -35.09 -2.33
C GLN A 100 14.78 -36.17 -3.42
N ALA A 101 14.43 -35.79 -4.66
CA ALA A 101 14.45 -36.71 -5.80
C ALA A 101 15.87 -37.21 -6.13
N ILE A 102 16.87 -36.34 -6.08
CA ILE A 102 18.28 -36.70 -6.28
C ILE A 102 18.75 -37.64 -5.17
N ALA A 103 18.47 -37.32 -3.91
CA ALA A 103 18.84 -38.15 -2.76
C ALA A 103 18.16 -39.54 -2.80
N GLY A 104 16.90 -39.61 -3.21
CA GLY A 104 16.17 -40.87 -3.39
C GLY A 104 16.66 -41.70 -4.59
N GLY A 105 17.14 -41.06 -5.66
CA GLY A 105 17.66 -41.73 -6.85
C GLY A 105 19.10 -42.24 -6.72
N LEU A 106 19.90 -41.68 -5.81
CA LEU A 106 21.28 -42.10 -5.53
C LEU A 106 21.40 -43.19 -4.45
N GLY A 107 20.31 -43.50 -3.74
CA GLY A 107 20.26 -44.51 -2.67
C GLY A 107 19.69 -45.87 -3.08
N GLY A 108 19.42 -46.09 -4.37
CA GLY A 108 18.87 -47.33 -4.94
C GLY A 108 19.84 -48.06 -5.85
#